data_AF-B4VHG5-F1
#
_entry.id   AF-B4VHG5-F1
#
_cell.length_a   1.000
_cell.length_b   1.000
_cell.length_c   1.000
_cell.angle_alpha   90.00
_cell.angle_beta   90.00
_cell.angle_gamma   90.00
#
_symmetry.space_group_name_H-M   'P 1'
#
loop_
_entity.id
_entity.type
_entity.pdbx_description
1 polymer ?
#
loop_
_entity_poly.entity_id
_entity_poly.type
_entity_poly.pdbx_seq_one_letter_code
_entity_poly.pdbx_strand_id
1 'polypeptide(L)'
;MSKLMNRTSTATVDAKIATSANSTYCGGGGSIPDGVASFQDEIVVTENIAISNVTVTLKNLEHTWVGDLIAQLRHLESGVVVDLFRRPGQPQFSTSGYSNDLNGDYSFNDNYSHSFDSVAASHAVIPSGNYCATQALSVFEGRSSAGTWQLIINDCSAGDSGSLESWTLNLE
;
A
#
# COMPACT_ATOMS: atom_id res chain seq x y z
N MET A 1 46.70 52.55 12.56
CA MET A 1 45.41 51.88 12.87
C MET A 1 44.74 51.50 11.55
N SER A 2 45.13 50.35 11.00
CA SER A 2 44.59 49.79 9.76
C SER A 2 43.33 48.98 10.08
N LYS A 3 42.21 49.39 9.51
CA LYS A 3 40.87 48.80 9.73
C LYS A 3 40.71 47.60 8.78
N LEU A 4 40.78 46.39 9.32
CA LEU A 4 40.49 45.15 8.59
C LEU A 4 38.98 45.11 8.26
N MET A 5 38.64 44.97 6.99
CA MET A 5 37.27 44.72 6.54
C MET A 5 37.08 43.21 6.36
N ASN A 6 36.33 42.57 7.26
CA ASN A 6 35.83 41.21 7.05
C ASN A 6 34.70 41.25 6.02
N ARG A 7 34.91 40.62 4.86
CA ARG A 7 33.83 40.31 3.92
C ARG A 7 33.25 38.97 4.33
N THR A 8 32.06 38.98 4.92
CA THR A 8 31.30 37.77 5.22
C THR A 8 30.81 37.19 3.90
N SER A 9 31.26 35.99 3.57
CA SER A 9 30.77 35.22 2.43
C SER A 9 29.44 34.57 2.83
N THR A 10 28.34 35.03 2.25
CA THR A 10 27.04 34.38 2.40
C THR A 10 27.05 33.14 1.52
N ALA A 11 27.24 31.96 2.11
CA ALA A 11 26.99 30.70 1.43
C ALA A 11 25.47 30.56 1.25
N THR A 12 24.97 30.79 0.03
CA THR A 12 23.68 30.27 -0.39
C THR A 12 23.78 28.75 -0.34
N VAL A 13 23.08 28.15 0.62
CA VAL A 13 22.86 26.71 0.66
C VAL A 13 21.98 26.40 -0.54
N ASP A 14 22.61 26.01 -1.64
CA ASP A 14 21.94 25.41 -2.77
C ASP A 14 21.37 24.08 -2.26
N ALA A 15 20.08 24.07 -1.91
CA ALA A 15 19.40 22.88 -1.47
C ALA A 15 19.34 21.94 -2.67
N LYS A 16 20.32 21.05 -2.76
CA LYS A 16 20.31 19.91 -3.66
C LYS A 16 18.96 19.22 -3.48
N ILE A 17 18.08 19.35 -4.46
CA ILE A 17 16.80 18.63 -4.52
C ILE A 17 17.17 17.15 -4.38
N ALA A 18 16.71 16.52 -3.30
CA ALA A 18 16.86 15.08 -3.14
C ALA A 18 16.11 14.41 -4.30
N THR A 19 16.86 13.76 -5.19
CA THR A 19 16.33 12.75 -6.10
C THR A 19 15.67 11.64 -5.28
N SER A 20 14.57 11.06 -5.81
CA SER A 20 13.76 10.02 -5.16
C SER A 20 14.65 9.03 -4.41
N ALA A 21 14.49 9.02 -3.09
CA ALA A 21 15.15 8.03 -2.26
C ALA A 21 14.11 6.94 -2.05
N ASN A 22 14.31 5.79 -2.68
CA ASN A 22 13.47 4.63 -2.45
C ASN A 22 13.54 4.27 -0.97
N SER A 23 12.49 4.58 -0.23
CA SER A 23 12.35 4.29 1.19
C SER A 23 11.38 3.13 1.34
N THR A 24 11.81 2.10 2.07
CA THR A 24 10.96 0.96 2.43
C THR A 24 10.63 1.04 3.91
N TYR A 25 9.35 1.00 4.21
CA TYR A 25 8.82 0.96 5.56
C TYR A 25 8.11 -0.37 5.77
N CYS A 26 8.24 -0.94 6.96
CA CYS A 26 7.65 -2.23 7.30
C CYS A 26 6.59 -2.05 8.36
N GLY A 27 5.40 -2.58 8.11
CA GLY A 27 4.34 -2.70 9.09
C GLY A 27 4.20 -4.13 9.60
N GLY A 28 3.44 -4.29 10.66
CA GLY A 28 3.18 -5.57 11.31
C GLY A 28 2.16 -6.43 10.58
N GLY A 29 1.90 -7.60 11.16
CA GLY A 29 0.86 -8.52 10.71
C GLY A 29 -0.09 -8.89 11.84
N GLY A 30 -1.10 -9.71 11.51
CA GLY A 30 -2.11 -10.15 12.45
C GLY A 30 -3.22 -10.95 11.78
N SER A 31 -4.17 -11.38 12.60
CA SER A 31 -5.38 -12.05 12.13
C SER A 31 -6.29 -11.07 11.40
N ILE A 32 -6.91 -11.53 10.32
CA ILE A 32 -7.99 -10.84 9.61
C ILE A 32 -9.31 -11.32 10.25
N PRO A 33 -10.04 -10.46 10.98
CA PRO A 33 -11.26 -10.87 11.68
C PRO A 33 -12.40 -11.21 10.70
N ASP A 34 -13.03 -12.36 10.92
CA ASP A 34 -14.12 -12.91 10.11
C ASP A 34 -15.41 -12.08 10.22
N GLY A 35 -15.81 -11.39 9.14
CA GLY A 35 -17.11 -10.72 8.95
C GLY A 35 -17.54 -9.62 9.94
N VAL A 36 -16.76 -9.31 10.97
CA VAL A 36 -17.18 -8.46 12.09
C VAL A 36 -16.27 -7.26 12.36
N ALA A 37 -15.06 -7.26 11.81
CA ALA A 37 -14.06 -6.21 12.00
C ALA A 37 -13.02 -6.23 10.87
N SER A 38 -12.04 -5.34 10.97
CA SER A 38 -10.92 -5.25 10.03
C SER A 38 -9.60 -5.48 10.74
N PHE A 39 -8.64 -6.11 10.07
CA PHE A 39 -7.24 -5.94 10.40
C PHE A 39 -6.81 -4.51 10.05
N GLN A 40 -6.06 -3.86 10.95
CA GLN A 40 -5.49 -2.54 10.74
C GLN A 40 -4.08 -2.49 11.32
N ASP A 41 -3.16 -1.89 10.58
CA ASP A 41 -1.80 -1.62 11.04
C ASP A 41 -1.29 -0.29 10.44
N GLU A 42 -0.39 0.38 11.16
CA GLU A 42 0.05 1.74 10.85
C GLU A 42 1.57 1.84 10.77
N ILE A 43 2.03 2.55 9.74
CA ILE A 43 3.41 2.98 9.56
C ILE A 43 3.46 4.49 9.70
N VAL A 44 4.35 4.99 10.58
CA VAL A 44 4.64 6.43 10.69
C VAL A 44 5.84 6.76 9.81
N VAL A 45 5.62 7.58 8.79
CA VAL A 45 6.66 8.10 7.91
C VAL A 45 7.02 9.52 8.35
N THR A 46 8.29 9.74 8.71
CA THR A 46 8.76 11.05 9.19
C THR A 46 9.40 11.89 8.10
N GLU A 47 9.90 11.23 7.06
CA GLU A 47 10.48 11.89 5.90
C GLU A 47 9.39 12.60 5.12
N ASN A 48 9.63 13.87 4.80
CA ASN A 48 8.75 14.67 3.97
C ASN A 48 9.36 14.82 2.57
N ILE A 49 9.13 13.81 1.73
CA ILE A 49 9.51 13.83 0.32
C ILE A 49 8.25 13.89 -0.55
N ALA A 50 8.39 14.42 -1.76
CA ALA A 50 7.33 14.37 -2.75
C ALA A 50 7.28 12.96 -3.35
N ILE A 51 6.15 12.28 -3.21
CA ILE A 51 5.96 10.93 -3.72
C ILE A 51 5.94 10.98 -5.25
N SER A 52 6.64 10.05 -5.87
CA SER A 52 6.71 9.80 -7.30
C SER A 52 6.31 8.37 -7.68
N ASN A 53 6.36 7.44 -6.71
CA ASN A 53 5.90 6.07 -6.88
C ASN A 53 5.51 5.46 -5.53
N VAL A 54 4.56 4.53 -5.54
CA VAL A 54 4.08 3.80 -4.36
C VAL A 54 3.96 2.32 -4.71
N THR A 55 4.59 1.47 -3.91
CA THR A 55 4.34 0.02 -3.93
C THR A 55 3.93 -0.45 -2.55
N VAL A 56 2.86 -1.24 -2.48
CA VAL A 56 2.45 -1.94 -1.25
C VAL A 56 2.66 -3.43 -1.43
N THR A 57 3.37 -4.09 -0.52
CA THR A 57 3.51 -5.55 -0.55
C THR A 57 2.86 -6.15 0.69
N LEU A 58 1.91 -7.05 0.49
CA LEU A 58 1.31 -7.88 1.53
C LEU A 58 2.11 -9.18 1.61
N LYS A 59 2.70 -9.49 2.77
CA LYS A 59 3.57 -10.65 2.97
C LYS A 59 2.84 -11.78 3.67
N ASN A 60 2.94 -12.97 3.09
CA ASN A 60 2.26 -14.18 3.55
C ASN A 60 0.79 -13.91 3.93
N LEU A 61 0.05 -13.31 2.99
CA LEU A 61 -1.38 -13.12 3.12
C LEU A 61 -2.06 -14.47 2.86
N GLU A 62 -2.75 -14.96 3.88
CA GLU A 62 -3.53 -16.19 3.85
C GLU A 62 -4.99 -15.86 4.12
N HIS A 63 -5.89 -16.27 3.24
CA HIS A 63 -7.34 -16.16 3.44
C HIS A 63 -8.07 -17.05 2.42
N THR A 64 -9.08 -17.78 2.87
CA THR A 64 -9.95 -18.56 2.00
C THR A 64 -11.11 -17.68 1.57
N TRP A 65 -11.37 -17.60 0.26
CA TRP A 65 -12.40 -16.73 -0.34
C TRP A 65 -12.02 -15.24 -0.52
N VAL A 66 -11.16 -14.97 -1.50
CA VAL A 66 -10.73 -13.60 -1.85
C VAL A 66 -11.88 -12.61 -2.09
N GLY A 67 -13.05 -13.08 -2.58
CA GLY A 67 -14.24 -12.28 -2.85
C GLY A 67 -14.83 -11.57 -1.62
N ASP A 68 -14.41 -11.97 -0.42
CA ASP A 68 -14.84 -11.36 0.83
C ASP A 68 -13.94 -10.21 1.28
N LEU A 69 -12.71 -10.15 0.75
CA LEU A 69 -11.72 -9.19 1.20
C LEU A 69 -11.79 -7.85 0.47
N ILE A 70 -11.56 -6.79 1.25
CA ILE A 70 -11.18 -5.47 0.76
C ILE A 70 -9.86 -5.10 1.43
N ALA A 71 -8.83 -4.82 0.64
CA ALA A 71 -7.54 -4.32 1.13
C ALA A 71 -7.34 -2.87 0.68
N GLN A 72 -7.10 -1.96 1.62
CA GLN A 72 -6.99 -0.53 1.37
C GLN A 72 -5.71 0.05 1.97
N LEU A 73 -5.10 0.98 1.25
CA LEU A 73 -4.08 1.87 1.76
C LEU A 73 -4.70 3.24 2.03
N ARG A 74 -4.47 3.78 3.23
CA ARG A 74 -4.92 5.11 3.62
C ARG A 74 -3.74 5.95 4.09
N HIS A 75 -3.68 7.19 3.64
CA HIS A 75 -2.82 8.22 4.25
C HIS A 75 -3.70 9.13 5.12
N LEU A 76 -3.48 9.12 6.44
CA LEU A 76 -4.40 9.70 7.40
C LEU A 76 -4.53 11.23 7.25
N GLU A 77 -3.41 11.90 7.03
CA GLU A 77 -3.31 13.36 7.00
C GLU A 77 -3.89 13.96 5.72
N SER A 78 -3.74 13.26 4.60
CA SER A 78 -4.38 13.69 3.33
C SER A 78 -5.83 13.21 3.22
N GLY A 79 -6.24 12.24 4.04
CA GLY A 79 -7.54 11.58 3.98
C GLY A 79 -7.74 10.70 2.73
N VAL A 80 -6.70 10.49 1.93
CA VAL A 80 -6.78 9.69 0.70
C VAL A 80 -6.81 8.21 1.07
N VAL A 81 -7.71 7.46 0.43
CA VAL A 81 -7.88 6.01 0.57
C VAL A 81 -7.90 5.39 -0.82
N VAL A 82 -7.18 4.29 -1.00
CA VAL A 82 -7.06 3.54 -2.26
C VAL A 82 -7.29 2.06 -1.99
N ASP A 83 -8.17 1.44 -2.77
CA ASP A 83 -8.29 -0.02 -2.79
C ASP A 83 -7.12 -0.64 -3.58
N LEU A 84 -6.31 -1.45 -2.91
CA LEU A 84 -5.35 -2.35 -3.57
C LEU A 84 -6.12 -3.41 -4.35
N PHE A 85 -7.12 -4.01 -3.69
CA PHE A 85 -8.17 -4.79 -4.31
C PHE A 85 -9.46 -4.70 -3.50
N ARG A 86 -10.59 -4.90 -4.18
CA ARG A 86 -11.90 -4.88 -3.56
C ARG A 86 -12.74 -6.03 -4.09
N ARG A 87 -13.05 -6.98 -3.21
CA ARG A 87 -13.97 -8.10 -3.42
C ARG A 87 -13.91 -8.70 -4.83
N PRO A 88 -12.76 -9.26 -5.26
CA PRO A 88 -12.60 -9.75 -6.62
C PRO A 88 -13.77 -10.61 -7.09
N GLY A 89 -14.25 -10.35 -8.30
CA GLY A 89 -15.45 -10.95 -8.89
C GLY A 89 -16.78 -10.26 -8.53
N GLN A 90 -16.80 -9.28 -7.61
CA GLN A 90 -17.98 -8.46 -7.35
C GLN A 90 -18.20 -7.35 -8.39
N PRO A 91 -19.45 -7.06 -8.78
CA PRO A 91 -20.64 -7.93 -8.75
C PRO A 91 -20.78 -8.84 -9.99
N GLN A 92 -19.84 -8.77 -10.94
CA GLN A 92 -20.01 -9.33 -12.28
C GLN A 92 -19.99 -10.86 -12.31
N PHE A 93 -19.21 -11.51 -11.44
CA PHE A 93 -19.16 -12.96 -11.35
C PHE A 93 -20.26 -13.51 -10.43
N SER A 94 -20.37 -12.96 -9.21
CA SER A 94 -21.40 -13.34 -8.23
C SER A 94 -21.62 -12.22 -7.22
N THR A 95 -22.56 -12.37 -6.28
CA THR A 95 -22.75 -11.47 -5.11
C THR A 95 -21.82 -11.77 -3.94
N SER A 96 -21.05 -12.85 -4.00
CA SER A 96 -20.01 -13.20 -3.02
C SER A 96 -18.58 -13.06 -3.55
N GLY A 97 -18.41 -12.79 -4.85
CA GLY A 97 -17.11 -12.68 -5.51
C GLY A 97 -16.53 -14.05 -5.84
N TYR A 98 -15.23 -14.09 -6.07
CA TYR A 98 -14.44 -15.30 -6.33
C TYR A 98 -14.14 -16.07 -5.04
N SER A 99 -14.31 -17.38 -5.06
CA SER A 99 -14.05 -18.28 -3.93
C SER A 99 -12.61 -18.80 -3.90
N ASN A 100 -11.69 -18.07 -4.53
CA ASN A 100 -10.31 -18.48 -4.74
C ASN A 100 -9.47 -18.09 -3.51
N ASP A 101 -8.46 -18.89 -3.21
CA ASP A 101 -7.68 -18.73 -1.98
C ASP A 101 -6.47 -17.80 -2.18
N LEU A 102 -6.05 -17.17 -1.09
CA LEU A 102 -4.79 -16.45 -0.94
C LEU A 102 -3.86 -17.26 -0.03
N ASN A 103 -2.61 -17.39 -0.45
CA ASN A 103 -1.56 -18.03 0.34
C ASN A 103 -0.18 -17.61 -0.21
N GLY A 104 0.18 -16.35 -0.01
CA GLY A 104 1.41 -15.85 -0.61
C GLY A 104 1.70 -14.36 -0.46
N ASP A 105 2.60 -13.89 -1.32
CA ASP A 105 3.08 -12.51 -1.35
C ASP A 105 2.43 -11.76 -2.51
N TYR A 106 1.80 -10.63 -2.22
CA TYR A 106 1.06 -9.84 -3.21
C TYR A 106 1.52 -8.38 -3.19
N SER A 107 2.17 -7.95 -4.27
CA SER A 107 2.65 -6.58 -4.44
C SER A 107 1.74 -5.78 -5.37
N PHE A 108 1.45 -4.54 -5.00
CA PHE A 108 0.55 -3.65 -5.74
C PHE A 108 1.28 -2.37 -6.15
N ASN A 109 1.26 -2.06 -7.45
CA ASN A 109 1.83 -0.86 -8.06
C ASN A 109 1.10 -0.55 -9.38
N ASP A 110 0.97 0.73 -9.73
CA ASP A 110 0.31 1.16 -10.98
C ASP A 110 1.06 0.75 -12.25
N ASN A 111 2.37 0.48 -12.16
CA ASN A 111 3.25 0.08 -13.27
C ASN A 111 3.31 -1.43 -13.50
N TYR A 112 2.68 -2.25 -12.65
CA TYR A 112 2.55 -3.67 -12.91
C TYR A 112 1.54 -3.94 -14.02
N SER A 113 1.64 -5.09 -14.69
CA SER A 113 0.84 -5.41 -15.89
C SER A 113 -0.29 -6.42 -15.65
N HIS A 114 -0.30 -7.07 -14.49
CA HIS A 114 -1.29 -8.08 -14.16
C HIS A 114 -2.43 -7.49 -13.32
N SER A 115 -3.66 -7.58 -13.81
CA SER A 115 -4.84 -7.29 -12.97
C SER A 115 -5.03 -8.39 -11.93
N PHE A 116 -5.13 -8.02 -10.66
CA PHE A 116 -5.41 -8.96 -9.57
C PHE A 116 -6.75 -9.68 -9.78
N ASP A 117 -7.80 -8.95 -10.17
CA ASP A 117 -9.13 -9.52 -10.41
C ASP A 117 -9.13 -10.56 -11.55
N SER A 118 -8.48 -10.25 -12.68
CA SER A 118 -8.37 -11.19 -13.80
C SER A 118 -7.58 -12.46 -13.44
N VAL A 119 -6.54 -12.32 -12.60
CA VAL A 119 -5.76 -13.47 -12.13
C VAL A 119 -6.58 -14.30 -11.14
N ALA A 120 -7.32 -13.66 -10.23
CA ALA A 120 -8.24 -14.32 -9.30
C ALA A 120 -9.30 -15.17 -10.04
N ALA A 121 -9.80 -14.69 -11.18
CA ALA A 121 -10.78 -15.40 -11.99
C ALA A 121 -10.30 -16.73 -12.60
N SER A 122 -8.98 -16.97 -12.63
CA SER A 122 -8.38 -18.07 -13.42
C SER A 122 -7.55 -19.07 -12.59
N HIS A 123 -7.40 -18.87 -11.28
CA HIS A 123 -6.53 -19.69 -10.45
C HIS A 123 -7.18 -20.04 -9.11
N ALA A 124 -7.35 -21.33 -8.81
CA ALA A 124 -7.93 -21.79 -7.55
C ALA A 124 -7.24 -21.19 -6.31
N VAL A 125 -5.91 -21.13 -6.34
CA VAL A 125 -5.09 -20.34 -5.41
C VAL A 125 -4.43 -19.24 -6.22
N ILE A 126 -4.60 -17.99 -5.81
CA ILE A 126 -4.05 -16.84 -6.51
C ILE A 126 -2.52 -16.87 -6.36
N PRO A 127 -1.75 -16.92 -7.46
CA PRO A 127 -0.29 -16.95 -7.38
C PRO A 127 0.26 -15.75 -6.62
N SER A 128 1.37 -15.90 -5.91
CA SER A 128 2.15 -14.75 -5.46
C SER A 128 2.63 -13.94 -6.67
N GLY A 129 2.68 -12.62 -6.55
CA GLY A 129 3.11 -11.80 -7.68
C GLY A 129 2.88 -10.30 -7.53
N ASN A 130 3.04 -9.64 -8.67
CA ASN A 130 2.98 -8.19 -8.83
C ASN A 130 1.74 -7.83 -9.64
N TYR A 131 0.87 -7.00 -9.07
CA TYR A 131 -0.46 -6.69 -9.59
C TYR A 131 -0.75 -5.20 -9.65
N CYS A 132 -1.53 -4.78 -10.63
CA CYS A 132 -2.12 -3.44 -10.62
C CYS A 132 -3.05 -3.32 -9.41
N ALA A 133 -2.99 -2.19 -8.71
CA ALA A 133 -4.00 -1.85 -7.73
C ALA A 133 -5.36 -1.60 -8.44
N THR A 134 -6.47 -1.89 -7.75
CA THR A 134 -7.82 -1.66 -8.28
C THR A 134 -8.14 -0.19 -8.44
N GLN A 135 -7.64 0.65 -7.53
CA GLN A 135 -7.61 2.10 -7.67
C GLN A 135 -6.16 2.57 -7.76
N ALA A 136 -5.92 3.57 -8.61
CA ALA A 136 -4.58 4.03 -8.92
C ALA A 136 -3.89 4.61 -7.67
N LEU A 137 -2.71 4.08 -7.33
CA LEU A 137 -1.84 4.56 -6.26
C LEU A 137 -1.18 5.90 -6.61
N SER A 138 -1.10 6.26 -7.89
CA SER A 138 -0.65 7.56 -8.38
C SER A 138 -1.44 8.75 -7.83
N VAL A 139 -2.60 8.54 -7.18
CA VAL A 139 -3.29 9.58 -6.41
C VAL A 139 -2.42 10.18 -5.28
N PHE A 140 -1.41 9.44 -4.82
CA PHE A 140 -0.44 9.89 -3.83
C PHE A 140 0.72 10.68 -4.45
N GLU A 141 0.96 10.59 -5.76
CA GLU A 141 2.06 11.29 -6.43
C GLU A 141 1.95 12.81 -6.31
N GLY A 142 3.09 13.47 -6.16
CA GLY A 142 3.22 14.90 -5.91
C GLY A 142 2.83 15.34 -4.50
N ARG A 143 2.31 14.44 -3.65
CA ARG A 143 1.99 14.72 -2.24
C ARG A 143 3.18 14.41 -1.33
N SER A 144 3.12 14.93 -0.12
CA SER A 144 4.08 14.59 0.94
C SER A 144 3.93 13.13 1.36
N SER A 145 5.06 12.44 1.55
CA SER A 145 5.14 11.12 2.18
C SER A 145 4.95 11.15 3.70
N ALA A 146 5.17 12.30 4.35
CA ALA A 146 5.15 12.41 5.80
C ALA A 146 3.73 12.27 6.35
N GLY A 147 3.57 11.39 7.33
CA GLY A 147 2.28 11.09 7.94
C GLY A 147 2.14 9.63 8.32
N THR A 148 0.95 9.29 8.79
CA THR A 148 0.58 7.92 9.12
C THR A 148 -0.06 7.26 7.91
N TRP A 149 0.55 6.17 7.49
CA TRP A 149 0.05 5.26 6.46
C TRP A 149 -0.58 4.05 7.13
N GLN A 150 -1.84 3.80 6.82
CA GLN A 150 -2.62 2.73 7.43
C GLN A 150 -3.00 1.70 6.36
N LEU A 151 -2.68 0.44 6.61
CA LEU A 151 -3.21 -0.69 5.88
C LEU A 151 -4.49 -1.15 6.58
N ILE A 152 -5.55 -1.36 5.82
CA ILE A 152 -6.83 -1.87 6.30
C ILE A 152 -7.19 -3.08 5.46
N ILE A 153 -7.41 -4.23 6.10
CA ILE A 153 -7.94 -5.43 5.44
C ILE A 153 -9.25 -5.81 6.13
N ASN A 154 -10.34 -5.71 5.39
CA ASN A 154 -11.67 -6.04 5.89
C ASN A 154 -12.17 -7.32 5.23
N ASP A 155 -12.56 -8.28 6.06
CA ASP A 155 -13.38 -9.40 5.62
C ASP A 155 -14.86 -9.01 5.72
N CYS A 156 -15.55 -9.04 4.57
CA CYS A 156 -16.92 -8.56 4.43
C CYS A 156 -17.97 -9.66 4.58
N SER A 157 -17.57 -10.91 4.79
CA SER A 157 -18.46 -12.05 4.94
C SER A 157 -18.04 -12.87 6.16
N ALA A 158 -18.97 -13.67 6.68
CA ALA A 158 -18.68 -14.58 7.77
C ALA A 158 -18.39 -15.99 7.23
N GLY A 159 -17.50 -16.73 7.88
CA GLY A 159 -17.22 -18.15 7.58
C GLY A 159 -15.75 -18.44 7.29
N ASP A 160 -14.94 -17.42 7.03
CA ASP A 160 -13.55 -17.55 6.62
C ASP A 160 -12.67 -16.61 7.45
N SER A 161 -11.53 -17.10 7.90
CA SER A 161 -10.57 -16.28 8.66
C SER A 161 -9.22 -16.36 8.01
N GLY A 162 -8.48 -15.25 8.04
CA GLY A 162 -7.17 -15.17 7.43
C GLY A 162 -6.13 -14.55 8.35
N SER A 163 -4.94 -14.38 7.79
CA SER A 163 -3.86 -13.66 8.45
C SER A 163 -2.94 -12.98 7.45
N LEU A 164 -2.20 -11.99 7.96
CA LEU A 164 -1.10 -11.34 7.28
C LEU A 164 0.13 -11.46 8.18
N GLU A 165 1.30 -11.81 7.64
CA GLU A 165 2.53 -11.83 8.44
C GLU A 165 3.12 -10.43 8.61
N SER A 166 3.17 -9.66 7.53
CA SER A 166 3.63 -8.27 7.53
C SER A 166 3.22 -7.56 6.24
N TRP A 167 3.51 -6.28 6.14
CA TRP A 167 3.43 -5.55 4.88
C TRP A 167 4.57 -4.56 4.74
N THR A 168 4.87 -4.18 3.50
CA THR A 168 5.80 -3.09 3.21
C THR A 168 5.13 -1.99 2.43
N LEU A 169 5.54 -0.76 2.73
CA LEU A 169 5.25 0.43 1.95
C LEU A 169 6.57 0.93 1.37
N ASN A 170 6.65 0.95 0.04
CA ASN A 170 7.80 1.49 -0.67
C ASN A 170 7.37 2.81 -1.31
N LEU A 171 8.04 3.89 -0.94
CA LEU A 171 7.83 5.24 -1.47
C LEU A 171 9.10 5.71 -2.18
N GLU A 172 8.94 6.29 -3.36
CA GLU A 172 10.03 6.92 -4.12
C GLU A 172 9.76 8.40 -4.30
#